data_AF-A0AAW8KPU0-F1
#
_entry.id   AF-A0AAW8KPU0-F1
#
_cell.length_a   1.000
_cell.length_b   1.000
_cell.length_c   1.000
_cell.angle_alpha   90.00
_cell.angle_beta   90.00
_cell.angle_gamma   90.00
#
_symmetry.space_group_name_H-M   'P 1'
#
loop_
_entity.id
_entity.type
_entity.pdbx_description
1 polymer ?
#
loop_
_entity_poly.entity_id
_entity_poly.type
_entity_poly.pdbx_seq_one_letter_code
_entity_poly.pdbx_strand_id
1 'polypeptide(L)'
;DEAHQALLTETKNLIDFICQSLTLYANDQTQNIEAIAGSLKELAGAAEFLGSTTQQHALLQTAQFVQEQLEQSQPFNTDQIHCIFNVLAGIDMLVDNLKNKQPVLQSMFNVALSSSQQLQKKAA
;
A
#
# COMPACT_ATOMS: atom_id res chain seq x y z
N ASP A 1 -19.57 10.83 -11.77
CA ASP A 1 -19.95 10.08 -10.56
C ASP A 1 -19.70 8.59 -10.66
N GLU A 2 -20.18 7.88 -11.67
CA GLU A 2 -20.03 6.41 -11.75
C GLU A 2 -18.57 5.93 -11.85
N ALA A 3 -17.75 6.51 -12.74
CA ALA A 3 -16.34 6.15 -12.87
C ALA A 3 -15.51 6.40 -11.59
N HIS A 4 -15.86 7.44 -10.83
CA HIS A 4 -15.18 7.74 -9.56
C HIS A 4 -15.57 6.73 -8.47
N GLN A 5 -16.84 6.33 -8.41
CA GLN A 5 -17.30 5.28 -7.47
C GLN A 5 -16.75 3.90 -7.83
N ALA A 6 -16.66 3.59 -9.13
CA ALA A 6 -16.00 2.38 -9.62
C ALA A 6 -14.54 2.35 -9.15
N LEU A 7 -13.78 3.42 -9.39
CA LEU A 7 -12.39 3.51 -8.94
C LEU A 7 -12.25 3.34 -7.42
N LEU A 8 -13.08 4.01 -6.61
CA LEU A 8 -13.07 3.87 -5.15
C LEU A 8 -13.40 2.44 -4.69
N THR A 9 -14.20 1.70 -5.46
CA THR A 9 -14.54 0.30 -5.18
C THR A 9 -13.40 -0.62 -5.57
N GLU A 10 -12.85 -0.46 -6.77
CA GLU A 10 -11.69 -1.23 -7.27
C GLU A 10 -10.46 -1.02 -6.39
N THR A 11 -10.21 0.22 -5.97
CA THR A 11 -9.10 0.54 -5.04
C THR A 11 -9.27 -0.20 -3.71
N LYS A 12 -10.49 -0.25 -3.15
CA LYS A 12 -10.77 -0.98 -1.90
C LYS A 12 -10.55 -2.49 -2.08
N ASN A 13 -11.06 -3.06 -3.17
CA ASN A 13 -10.87 -4.49 -3.47
C ASN A 13 -9.38 -4.84 -3.61
N LEU A 14 -8.60 -3.96 -4.24
CA LEU A 14 -7.16 -4.17 -4.41
C LEU A 14 -6.41 -4.05 -3.07
N ILE A 15 -6.80 -3.11 -2.20
CA ILE A 15 -6.27 -3.04 -0.82
C ILE A 15 -6.57 -4.33 -0.06
N ASP A 16 -7.82 -4.80 -0.09
CA ASP A 16 -8.24 -6.02 0.60
C ASP A 16 -7.46 -7.25 0.10
N PHE A 17 -7.27 -7.35 -1.22
CA PHE A 17 -6.45 -8.41 -1.83
C PHE A 17 -5.00 -8.40 -1.32
N ILE A 18 -4.35 -7.22 -1.30
CA ILE A 18 -2.97 -7.11 -0.82
C ILE A 18 -2.90 -7.43 0.67
N CYS A 19 -3.82 -6.92 1.48
CA CYS A 19 -3.88 -7.17 2.92
C CYS A 19 -4.03 -8.66 3.23
N GLN A 20 -4.91 -9.36 2.50
CA GLN A 20 -5.09 -10.81 2.65
C GLN A 20 -3.83 -11.57 2.23
N SER A 21 -3.26 -11.26 1.07
CA SER A 21 -2.05 -11.90 0.56
C SER A 21 -0.87 -11.73 1.52
N LEU A 22 -0.68 -10.51 2.04
CA LEU A 22 0.37 -10.20 3.00
C LEU A 22 0.14 -10.87 4.36
N THR A 23 -1.12 -11.00 4.80
CA THR A 23 -1.46 -11.73 6.03
C THR A 23 -1.17 -13.22 5.90
N LEU A 24 -1.51 -13.83 4.76
CA LEU A 24 -1.17 -15.23 4.49
C LEU A 24 0.36 -15.41 4.48
N TYR A 25 1.09 -14.53 3.80
CA TYR A 25 2.54 -14.55 3.78
C TYR A 25 3.19 -14.36 5.17
N ALA A 26 2.63 -13.47 5.99
CA ALA A 26 3.12 -13.25 7.36
C ALA A 26 3.00 -14.49 8.24
N ASN A 27 1.99 -15.33 7.98
CA ASN A 27 1.79 -16.59 8.68
C ASN A 27 2.61 -17.75 8.07
N ASP A 28 2.84 -17.71 6.76
CA ASP A 28 3.56 -18.71 5.99
C ASP A 28 4.36 -18.06 4.86
N GLN A 29 5.68 -17.98 5.02
CA GLN A 29 6.55 -17.32 4.04
C GLN A 29 6.73 -18.10 2.73
N THR A 30 6.08 -19.26 2.57
CA THR A 30 6.02 -19.98 1.29
C THR A 30 4.93 -19.46 0.35
N GLN A 31 4.03 -18.59 0.84
CA GLN A 31 2.94 -18.02 0.06
C GLN A 31 3.47 -17.11 -1.06
N ASN A 32 2.81 -17.14 -2.21
CA ASN A 32 3.19 -16.31 -3.36
C ASN A 32 2.78 -14.83 -3.11
N ILE A 33 3.77 -13.94 -3.23
CA ILE A 33 3.64 -12.49 -3.06
C ILE A 33 4.14 -11.68 -4.28
N GLU A 34 4.42 -12.34 -5.41
CA GLU A 34 4.96 -11.71 -6.63
C GLU A 34 4.06 -10.59 -7.16
N ALA A 35 2.74 -10.75 -7.03
CA ALA A 35 1.77 -9.76 -7.50
C ALA A 35 1.78 -8.47 -6.66
N ILE A 36 2.25 -8.50 -5.40
CA ILE A 36 2.12 -7.37 -4.47
C ILE A 36 2.80 -6.11 -4.99
N ALA A 37 4.00 -6.22 -5.57
CA ALA A 37 4.72 -5.07 -6.12
C ALA A 37 3.93 -4.39 -7.25
N GLY A 38 3.29 -5.18 -8.13
CA GLY A 38 2.42 -4.67 -9.19
C GLY A 38 1.17 -3.99 -8.64
N SER A 39 0.47 -4.65 -7.72
CA SER A 39 -0.73 -4.12 -7.08
C SER A 39 -0.47 -2.81 -6.32
N LEU A 40 0.68 -2.66 -5.67
CA LEU A 40 1.07 -1.40 -5.03
C LEU A 40 1.28 -0.26 -6.03
N LYS A 41 1.81 -0.53 -7.24
CA LYS A 41 1.93 0.47 -8.32
C LYS A 41 0.57 0.87 -8.86
N GLU A 42 -0.36 -0.06 -8.99
CA GLU A 42 -1.75 0.22 -9.37
C GLU A 42 -2.44 1.10 -8.33
N LEU A 43 -2.30 0.79 -7.04
CA LEU A 43 -2.77 1.66 -5.96
C LEU A 43 -2.14 3.05 -6.01
N ALA A 44 -0.88 3.17 -6.39
CA ALA A 44 -0.23 4.48 -6.52
C ALA A 44 -0.89 5.33 -7.61
N GLY A 45 -1.20 4.73 -8.76
CA GLY A 45 -1.96 5.41 -9.83
C GLY A 45 -3.36 5.82 -9.39
N ALA A 46 -4.06 4.95 -8.64
CA ALA A 46 -5.34 5.29 -8.04
C ALA A 46 -5.22 6.46 -7.06
N ALA A 47 -4.21 6.45 -6.18
CA ALA A 47 -3.97 7.52 -5.22
C ALA A 47 -3.73 8.88 -5.88
N GLU A 48 -2.98 8.90 -6.99
CA GLU A 48 -2.78 10.11 -7.80
C GLU A 48 -4.09 10.63 -8.38
N PHE A 49 -4.90 9.74 -8.98
CA PHE A 49 -6.20 10.11 -9.54
C PHE A 49 -7.18 10.62 -8.47
N LEU A 50 -7.11 10.06 -7.26
CA LEU A 50 -7.88 10.49 -6.09
C LEU A 50 -7.33 11.77 -5.44
N GLY A 51 -6.28 12.37 -5.99
CA GLY A 51 -5.74 13.66 -5.58
C GLY A 51 -4.72 13.62 -4.43
N SER A 52 -4.14 12.45 -4.14
CA SER A 52 -3.17 12.27 -3.07
C SER A 52 -1.79 11.85 -3.57
N THR A 53 -0.97 12.83 -3.94
CA THR A 53 0.43 12.63 -4.34
C THR A 53 1.30 12.09 -3.20
N THR A 54 0.96 12.39 -1.95
CA THR A 54 1.67 11.83 -0.78
C THR A 54 1.48 10.32 -0.68
N GLN A 55 0.24 9.85 -0.86
CA GLN A 55 -0.03 8.40 -0.84
C GLN A 55 0.53 7.71 -2.07
N GLN A 56 0.43 8.32 -3.25
CA GLN A 56 1.12 7.84 -4.46
C GLN A 56 2.61 7.61 -4.20
N HIS A 57 3.31 8.60 -3.62
CA HIS A 57 4.73 8.47 -3.34
C HIS A 57 5.04 7.34 -2.34
N ALA A 58 4.28 7.25 -1.25
CA ALA A 58 4.45 6.19 -0.26
C ALA A 58 4.25 4.79 -0.86
N LEU A 59 3.23 4.64 -1.72
CA LEU A 59 2.94 3.39 -2.43
C LEU A 59 4.05 3.02 -3.42
N LEU A 60 4.57 3.97 -4.21
CA LEU A 60 5.68 3.71 -5.14
C LEU A 60 6.97 3.29 -4.41
N GLN A 61 7.33 3.96 -3.32
CA GLN A 61 8.48 3.59 -2.50
C GLN A 61 8.34 2.17 -1.91
N THR A 62 7.13 1.82 -1.49
CA THR A 62 6.82 0.50 -0.94
C THR A 62 6.87 -0.56 -2.04
N ALA A 63 6.32 -0.27 -3.23
CA ALA A 63 6.36 -1.16 -4.38
C ALA A 63 7.81 -1.45 -4.82
N GLN A 64 8.66 -0.43 -4.83
CA GLN A 64 10.08 -0.58 -5.13
C GLN A 64 10.77 -1.51 -4.11
N PHE A 65 10.57 -1.26 -2.81
CA PHE A 65 11.11 -2.12 -1.76
C PHE A 65 10.67 -3.59 -1.92
N VAL A 66 9.37 -3.83 -2.13
CA VAL A 66 8.81 -5.18 -2.32
C VAL A 66 9.47 -5.85 -3.53
N GLN A 67 9.58 -5.13 -4.66
CA GLN A 67 10.22 -5.63 -5.86
C GLN A 67 11.68 -6.05 -5.61
N GLU A 68 12.47 -5.20 -4.96
CA GLU A 68 13.88 -5.45 -4.68
C GLU A 68 14.07 -6.69 -3.77
N GLN A 69 13.25 -6.83 -2.74
CA GLN A 69 13.28 -7.99 -1.85
C GLN A 69 12.92 -9.30 -2.59
N LEU A 70 11.91 -9.26 -3.47
CA LEU A 70 11.51 -10.41 -4.29
C LEU A 70 12.64 -10.83 -5.22
N GLU A 71 13.27 -9.87 -5.92
CA GLU A 71 14.41 -10.12 -6.82
C GLU A 71 15.61 -10.73 -6.08
N GLN A 72 15.82 -10.34 -4.83
CA GLN A 72 16.88 -10.87 -3.97
C GLN A 72 16.48 -12.16 -3.23
N SER A 73 15.25 -12.66 -3.42
CA SER A 73 14.69 -13.79 -2.67
C SER A 73 14.79 -13.62 -1.15
N GLN A 74 14.72 -12.37 -0.67
CA GLN A 74 14.83 -12.03 0.74
C GLN A 74 13.44 -11.98 1.38
N PRO A 75 13.16 -12.80 2.41
CA PRO A 75 11.87 -12.77 3.07
C PRO A 75 11.65 -11.46 3.83
N PHE A 76 10.40 -11.01 3.94
CA PHE A 76 10.09 -9.86 4.77
C PHE A 76 10.15 -10.22 6.25
N ASN A 77 10.78 -9.39 7.06
CA ASN A 77 10.64 -9.46 8.51
C ASN A 77 9.35 -8.78 8.99
N THR A 78 9.01 -9.00 10.27
CA THR A 78 7.79 -8.47 10.89
C THR A 78 7.67 -6.95 10.79
N ASP A 79 8.76 -6.20 10.99
CA ASP A 79 8.74 -4.75 10.92
C ASP A 79 8.45 -4.26 9.49
N GLN A 80 9.02 -4.92 8.49
CA GLN A 80 8.78 -4.61 7.07
C GLN A 80 7.31 -4.88 6.71
N ILE A 81 6.75 -6.01 7.15
CA ILE A 81 5.34 -6.33 6.95
C ILE A 81 4.44 -5.27 7.59
N HIS A 82 4.72 -4.86 8.83
CA HIS A 82 3.98 -3.78 9.50
C HIS A 82 4.09 -2.45 8.75
N CYS A 83 5.26 -2.11 8.21
CA CYS A 83 5.43 -0.89 7.41
C CYS A 83 4.57 -0.93 6.14
N ILE A 84 4.48 -2.08 5.46
CA ILE A 84 3.62 -2.24 4.28
C ILE A 84 2.14 -2.07 4.68
N PHE A 85 1.70 -2.66 5.79
CA PHE A 85 0.33 -2.47 6.29
C PHE A 85 0.02 -1.01 6.64
N ASN A 86 0.96 -0.28 7.23
CA ASN A 86 0.77 1.14 7.52
C ASN A 86 0.57 1.99 6.26
N VAL A 87 1.26 1.64 5.17
CA VAL A 87 1.08 2.30 3.87
C VAL A 87 -0.30 1.98 3.28
N LEU A 88 -0.72 0.71 3.32
CA LEU A 88 -2.05 0.29 2.88
C LEU A 88 -3.17 0.97 3.67
N ALA A 89 -3.01 1.12 4.98
CA ALA A 89 -3.98 1.83 5.83
C ALA A 89 -4.11 3.32 5.45
N GLY A 90 -3.05 3.96 4.97
CA GLY A 90 -3.09 5.35 4.51
C GLY A 90 -3.99 5.54 3.28
N ILE A 91 -3.84 4.70 2.26
CA ILE A 91 -4.69 4.73 1.06
C ILE A 91 -6.11 4.24 1.36
N ASP A 92 -6.27 3.27 2.25
CA ASP A 92 -7.59 2.79 2.70
C ASP A 92 -8.41 3.90 3.35
N MET A 93 -7.77 4.66 4.24
CA MET A 93 -8.38 5.81 4.87
C MET A 93 -8.72 6.91 3.85
N LEU A 94 -7.90 7.13 2.81
CA LEU A 94 -8.25 8.07 1.74
C LEU A 94 -9.55 7.64 1.04
N VAL A 95 -9.64 6.37 0.65
CA VAL A 95 -10.81 5.81 -0.04
C VAL A 95 -12.06 5.97 0.84
N ASP A 96 -11.98 5.60 2.11
CA ASP A 96 -13.11 5.69 3.04
C ASP A 96 -13.53 7.14 3.29
N ASN A 97 -12.57 8.06 3.40
CA ASN A 97 -12.86 9.49 3.56
C ASN A 97 -13.56 10.08 2.33
N LEU A 98 -13.10 9.72 1.12
CA LEU A 98 -13.73 10.18 -0.12
C LEU A 98 -15.14 9.60 -0.29
N LYS A 99 -15.35 8.31 0.00
CA LYS A 99 -16.68 7.67 -0.01
C LYS A 99 -17.65 8.36 0.97
N ASN A 100 -17.18 8.66 2.17
CA ASN A 100 -18.02 9.21 3.25
C ASN A 100 -18.03 10.75 3.29
N LYS A 101 -17.35 11.43 2.38
CA LYS A 101 -17.16 12.90 2.37
C LYS A 101 -16.60 13.44 3.68
N GLN A 102 -15.70 12.69 4.30
CA GLN A 102 -15.03 13.03 5.55
C GLN A 102 -13.67 13.69 5.28
N PRO A 103 -13.19 14.54 6.21
CA PRO A 103 -11.85 15.10 6.10
C PRO A 103 -10.79 14.02 6.29
N VAL A 104 -9.70 14.14 5.54
CA VAL A 104 -8.56 13.23 5.65
C VAL A 104 -7.75 13.51 6.93
N LEU A 105 -7.43 12.45 7.67
CA LEU A 105 -6.60 12.53 8.88
C LEU A 105 -5.11 12.57 8.53
N GLN A 106 -4.49 13.75 8.56
CA GLN A 106 -3.09 13.89 8.14
C GLN A 106 -2.08 13.08 8.95
N SER A 107 -2.38 12.76 10.21
CA SER A 107 -1.54 11.88 11.02
C SER A 107 -1.34 10.50 10.38
N MET A 108 -2.38 9.94 9.76
CA MET A 108 -2.29 8.62 9.11
C MET A 108 -1.49 8.68 7.81
N PHE A 109 -1.60 9.77 7.05
CA PHE A 109 -0.77 9.97 5.86
C PHE A 109 0.71 10.09 6.22
N ASN A 110 1.01 10.77 7.33
CA ASN A 110 2.38 10.86 7.84
C ASN A 110 2.93 9.49 8.28
N VAL A 111 2.09 8.63 8.89
CA VAL A 111 2.47 7.27 9.26
C VAL A 111 2.75 6.42 8.01
N ALA A 112 1.90 6.49 6.99
CA ALA A 112 2.13 5.81 5.71
C ALA A 112 3.45 6.25 5.07
N LEU A 113 3.68 7.57 4.95
CA LEU A 113 4.90 8.12 4.36
C LEU A 113 6.16 7.78 5.18
N SER A 114 6.09 7.88 6.51
CA SER A 114 7.21 7.49 7.37
C SER A 114 7.53 6.01 7.22
N SER A 115 6.51 5.15 7.10
CA SER A 115 6.70 3.70 6.96
C SER A 115 7.35 3.36 5.62
N SER A 116 6.92 3.99 4.51
CA SER A 116 7.56 3.79 3.20
C SER A 116 9.03 4.24 3.20
N GLN A 117 9.34 5.35 3.88
CA GLN A 117 10.72 5.81 4.05
C GLN A 117 11.57 4.87 4.92
N GLN A 118 10.98 4.22 5.93
CA GLN A 118 11.68 3.22 6.75
C GLN A 118 12.04 1.98 5.94
N LEU A 119 11.15 1.53 5.04
CA LEU A 119 11.42 0.43 4.12
C LEU A 119 12.62 0.76 3.22
N GLN A 120 12.65 1.95 2.63
CA GLN A 120 13.74 2.41 1.76
C GLN A 120 15.10 2.45 2.48
N LYS A 121 15.14 2.88 3.75
CA LYS A 121 16.39 2.91 4.53
C LYS A 121 16.93 1.51 4.86
N LYS A 122 16.08 0.48 4.84
CA LYS A 122 16.44 -0.90 5.17
C LYS A 122 16.74 -1.75 3.93
N ALA A 123 16.53 -1.22 2.73
CA ALA A 123 16.89 -1.87 1.45
C ALA A 123 18.35 -1.61 1.02
N ALA A 124 19.09 -0.76 1.75
CA ALA A 124 20.45 -0.33 1.46
C ALA A 124 21.51 -1.07 2.28
#